data_AF-A0A2K9NQ80-F1
#
_entry.id   AF-A0A2K9NQ80-F1
#
_cell.length_a   1.000
_cell.length_b   1.000
_cell.length_c   1.000
_cell.angle_alpha   90.00
_cell.angle_beta   90.00
_cell.angle_gamma   90.00
#
_symmetry.space_group_name_H-M   'P 1'
#
loop_
_entity.id
_entity.type
_entity.pdbx_description
1 polymer ?
#
loop_
_entity_poly.entity_id
_entity_poly.type
_entity_poly.pdbx_seq_one_letter_code
_entity_poly.pdbx_strand_id
1 'polypeptide(L)'
;MKSKYRFFILILIIFSLNTYSETLPTVGQDVLQFYRNLTLQIRNSAEFKVPMIGSDQSYSYELEFADPVYKEPIVGEFSLGNDPKKFYRQFWDRIMLKDGSHAMINGEEIPLTCIFISGQDNRYSGNADPRFPQFIMKVYLVANDYSCVGPLNPGFPTAGGKEEAWDTYLYYEVKDPTIMLPVEAKIRYRWNEFHSVLVK
;
A
#
# COMPACT_ATOMS: atom_id res chain seq x y z
N MET A 1 5.60 -14.87 78.18
CA MET A 1 5.20 -13.58 77.60
C MET A 1 6.33 -13.04 76.73
N LYS A 2 6.01 -12.61 75.50
CA LYS A 2 6.87 -11.91 74.51
C LYS A 2 7.98 -12.79 73.87
N SER A 3 8.22 -12.80 72.56
CA SER A 3 7.63 -12.13 71.40
C SER A 3 8.01 -12.93 70.15
N LYS A 4 7.05 -13.07 69.24
CA LYS A 4 7.14 -13.72 67.93
C LYS A 4 7.90 -12.82 66.92
N TYR A 5 8.23 -13.45 65.77
CA TYR A 5 8.60 -12.87 64.47
C TYR A 5 10.04 -12.43 64.26
N ARG A 6 10.86 -13.30 63.62
CA ARG A 6 11.78 -12.97 62.52
C ARG A 6 12.06 -14.21 61.66
N PHE A 7 11.00 -14.72 61.03
CA PHE A 7 11.08 -15.51 59.80
C PHE A 7 10.66 -14.55 58.67
N PHE A 8 11.20 -14.72 57.46
CA PHE A 8 11.05 -13.86 56.25
C PHE A 8 12.04 -12.70 56.10
N ILE A 9 13.26 -13.00 55.64
CA ILE A 9 13.93 -12.24 54.58
C ILE A 9 14.63 -13.27 53.68
N LEU A 10 13.83 -14.06 52.97
CA LEU A 10 14.27 -14.86 51.84
C LEU A 10 13.49 -14.32 50.64
N ILE A 11 14.19 -14.06 49.53
CA ILE A 11 13.65 -13.82 48.18
C ILE A 11 12.98 -12.45 47.99
N LEU A 12 13.76 -11.38 47.78
CA LEU A 12 13.29 -10.22 46.99
C LEU A 12 14.42 -9.32 46.46
N ILE A 13 15.50 -9.93 45.98
CA ILE A 13 16.47 -9.24 45.10
C ILE A 13 16.79 -10.16 43.92
N ILE A 14 15.73 -10.61 43.25
CA ILE A 14 15.79 -10.84 41.81
C ILE A 14 14.94 -9.73 41.24
N PHE A 15 15.46 -8.51 41.36
CA PHE A 15 14.95 -7.35 40.64
C PHE A 15 15.28 -7.63 39.18
N SER A 16 14.38 -8.38 38.54
CA SER A 16 13.89 -8.14 37.19
C SER A 16 14.83 -7.27 36.36
N LEU A 17 15.93 -7.87 35.91
CA LEU A 17 16.44 -7.60 34.58
C LEU A 17 15.38 -8.13 33.60
N ASN A 18 14.25 -7.42 33.53
CA ASN A 18 13.48 -7.36 32.32
C ASN A 18 14.39 -6.59 31.35
N THR A 19 15.36 -7.29 30.78
CA THR A 19 15.83 -6.93 29.46
C THR A 19 14.56 -6.93 28.62
N TYR A 20 14.07 -5.72 28.35
CA TYR A 20 13.18 -5.47 27.23
C TYR A 20 13.94 -6.03 26.03
N SER A 21 13.66 -7.30 25.73
CA SER A 21 13.79 -7.76 24.37
C SER A 21 12.82 -6.85 23.64
N GLU A 22 13.36 -5.82 22.98
CA GLU A 22 12.65 -5.08 21.95
C GLU A 22 12.33 -6.11 20.88
N THR A 23 11.29 -6.91 21.14
CA THR A 23 10.66 -7.72 20.14
C THR A 23 10.26 -6.72 19.08
N LEU A 24 10.88 -6.85 17.90
CA LEU A 24 10.46 -6.14 16.71
C LEU A 24 8.93 -6.18 16.68
N PRO A 25 8.25 -5.05 16.45
CA PRO A 25 6.80 -5.02 16.45
C PRO A 25 6.33 -6.03 15.42
N THR A 26 5.87 -7.19 15.88
CA THR A 26 5.18 -8.16 15.03
C THR A 26 4.06 -7.41 14.33
N VAL A 27 3.85 -7.68 13.04
CA VAL A 27 2.76 -7.07 12.27
C VAL A 27 1.44 -7.31 13.01
N GLY A 28 1.00 -6.27 13.72
CA GLY A 28 -0.21 -6.29 14.54
C GLY A 28 -1.40 -5.81 13.73
N GLN A 29 -2.59 -6.02 14.28
CA GLN A 29 -3.85 -5.54 13.71
C GLN A 29 -3.82 -4.03 13.39
N ASP A 30 -3.17 -3.21 14.22
CA ASP A 30 -3.02 -1.78 13.99
C ASP A 30 -2.24 -1.45 12.69
N VAL A 31 -1.23 -2.26 12.35
CA VAL A 31 -0.43 -2.08 11.13
C VAL A 31 -1.25 -2.45 9.89
N LEU A 32 -2.02 -3.55 9.98
CA LEU A 32 -2.90 -3.99 8.90
C LEU A 32 -3.99 -2.95 8.63
N GLN A 33 -4.62 -2.44 9.70
CA GLN A 33 -5.65 -1.41 9.58
C GLN A 33 -5.08 -0.09 9.08
N PHE A 34 -3.85 0.27 9.48
CA PHE A 34 -3.16 1.46 8.94
C PHE A 34 -3.04 1.39 7.41
N TYR A 35 -2.54 0.29 6.85
CA TYR A 35 -2.40 0.17 5.39
C TYR A 35 -3.75 0.09 4.66
N ARG A 36 -4.77 -0.56 5.24
CA ARG A 36 -6.13 -0.53 4.70
C ARG A 36 -6.68 0.90 4.66
N ASN A 37 -6.48 1.67 5.72
CA ASN A 37 -6.92 3.07 5.79
C ASN A 37 -6.20 3.93 4.74
N LEU A 38 -4.91 3.69 4.48
CA LEU A 38 -4.21 4.36 3.38
C LEU A 38 -4.82 4.02 2.01
N THR A 39 -5.15 2.75 1.75
CA THR A 39 -5.87 2.38 0.53
C THR A 39 -7.18 3.14 0.40
N LEU A 40 -7.96 3.23 1.48
CA LEU A 40 -9.25 3.91 1.49
C LEU A 40 -9.16 5.45 1.42
N GLN A 41 -7.97 6.02 1.63
CA GLN A 41 -7.71 7.45 1.45
C GLN A 41 -7.39 7.82 -0.01
N ILE A 42 -7.26 6.84 -0.90
CA ILE A 42 -7.17 7.09 -2.33
C ILE A 42 -8.41 7.88 -2.76
N ARG A 43 -8.17 8.91 -3.56
CA ARG A 43 -9.21 9.82 -4.03
C ARG A 43 -10.28 9.01 -4.76
N ASN A 44 -11.55 9.31 -4.50
CA ASN A 44 -12.66 8.70 -5.22
C ASN A 44 -12.79 9.25 -6.64
N SER A 45 -12.20 10.41 -6.93
CA SER A 45 -12.12 10.94 -8.28
C SER A 45 -10.87 11.76 -8.48
N ALA A 46 -10.38 11.78 -9.70
CA ALA A 46 -9.28 12.64 -10.12
C ALA A 46 -9.30 12.85 -11.64
N GLU A 47 -8.77 13.98 -12.07
CA GLU A 47 -8.56 14.31 -13.47
C GLU A 47 -7.06 14.38 -13.77
N PHE A 48 -6.66 13.74 -14.87
CA PHE A 48 -5.30 13.71 -15.35
C PHE A 48 -5.23 14.22 -16.77
N LYS A 49 -4.03 14.67 -17.14
CA LYS A 49 -3.72 15.19 -18.46
C LYS A 49 -2.50 14.50 -19.02
N VAL A 50 -2.62 14.00 -20.24
CA VAL A 50 -1.52 13.45 -21.05
C VAL A 50 -1.03 14.56 -21.96
N PRO A 51 0.18 15.11 -21.72
CA PRO A 51 0.76 16.11 -22.60
C PRO A 51 1.17 15.45 -23.92
N MET A 52 0.59 15.87 -25.04
CA MET A 52 1.03 15.45 -26.38
C MET A 52 1.47 16.65 -27.20
N ILE A 53 2.23 16.39 -28.26
CA ILE A 53 2.68 17.45 -29.18
C ILE A 53 1.45 17.98 -29.93
N GLY A 54 1.07 19.23 -29.68
CA GLY A 54 0.02 19.95 -30.42
C GLY A 54 -1.39 19.88 -29.82
N SER A 55 -1.66 18.94 -28.93
CA SER A 55 -2.92 18.89 -28.18
C SER A 55 -2.75 18.12 -26.88
N ASP A 56 -3.48 18.49 -25.85
CA ASP A 56 -3.53 17.71 -24.63
C ASP A 56 -4.72 16.76 -24.65
N GLN A 57 -4.53 15.56 -24.13
CA GLN A 57 -5.63 14.64 -23.82
C GLN A 57 -5.87 14.64 -22.32
N SER A 58 -7.11 14.52 -21.90
CA SER A 58 -7.45 14.32 -20.48
C SER A 58 -8.20 13.00 -20.29
N TYR A 59 -8.06 12.48 -19.10
CA TYR A 59 -8.89 11.39 -18.61
C TYR A 59 -9.22 11.63 -17.15
N SER A 60 -10.35 11.12 -16.71
CA SER A 60 -10.76 11.16 -15.31
C SER A 60 -11.19 9.79 -14.84
N TYR A 61 -11.29 9.62 -13.53
CA TYR A 61 -11.99 8.49 -12.96
C TYR A 61 -12.93 8.94 -11.85
N GLU A 62 -13.96 8.14 -11.63
CA GLU A 62 -14.82 8.18 -10.46
C GLU A 62 -14.97 6.75 -9.95
N LEU A 63 -14.76 6.53 -8.65
CA LEU A 63 -14.80 5.22 -8.04
C LEU A 63 -15.51 5.26 -6.69
N GLU A 64 -16.09 4.11 -6.34
CA GLU A 64 -16.59 3.83 -5.00
C GLU A 64 -16.08 2.45 -4.57
N PHE A 65 -15.45 2.38 -3.40
CA PHE A 65 -14.96 1.13 -2.85
C PHE A 65 -16.12 0.18 -2.47
N ALA A 66 -15.99 -1.07 -2.88
CA ALA A 66 -16.83 -2.19 -2.46
C ALA A 66 -16.09 -3.05 -1.43
N ASP A 67 -16.31 -4.36 -1.44
CA ASP A 67 -15.69 -5.29 -0.49
C ASP A 67 -14.19 -5.51 -0.80
N PRO A 68 -13.35 -5.62 0.24
CA PRO A 68 -11.95 -5.97 0.06
C PRO A 68 -11.83 -7.45 -0.33
N VAL A 69 -10.95 -7.75 -1.29
CA VAL A 69 -10.68 -9.12 -1.74
C VAL A 69 -10.03 -9.93 -0.62
N TYR A 70 -9.13 -9.29 0.13
CA TYR A 70 -8.54 -9.87 1.34
C TYR A 70 -9.19 -9.27 2.57
N LYS A 71 -9.50 -10.10 3.56
CA LYS A 71 -10.03 -9.64 4.85
C LYS A 71 -9.14 -8.52 5.43
N GLU A 72 -7.83 -8.74 5.41
CA GLU A 72 -6.79 -7.81 5.85
C GLU A 72 -5.75 -7.63 4.73
N PRO A 73 -5.09 -6.46 4.61
CA PRO A 73 -3.97 -6.30 3.69
C PRO A 73 -2.87 -7.31 3.98
N ILE A 74 -2.16 -7.74 2.93
CA ILE A 74 -1.00 -8.61 3.08
C ILE A 74 0.19 -7.73 3.42
N VAL A 75 0.94 -8.07 4.46
CA VAL A 75 2.09 -7.28 4.92
C VAL A 75 3.28 -8.18 5.19
N GLY A 76 4.46 -7.79 4.70
CA GLY A 76 5.71 -8.52 4.88
C GLY A 76 6.85 -7.59 5.28
N GLU A 77 7.70 -8.05 6.19
CA GLU A 77 8.90 -7.32 6.61
C GLU A 77 10.14 -7.99 6.05
N PHE A 78 11.06 -7.19 5.50
CA PHE A 78 12.27 -7.65 4.86
C PHE A 78 13.47 -6.99 5.51
N SER A 79 14.25 -7.79 6.25
CA SER A 79 15.43 -7.31 6.96
C SER A 79 16.50 -6.78 6.00
N LEU A 80 17.12 -5.67 6.37
CA LEU A 80 18.19 -5.02 5.63
C LEU A 80 19.54 -5.39 6.26
N GLY A 81 20.09 -6.52 5.81
CA GLY A 81 21.37 -7.03 6.26
C GLY A 81 21.27 -7.80 7.58
N ASN A 82 22.23 -7.59 8.48
CA ASN A 82 22.32 -8.33 9.73
C ASN A 82 21.66 -7.61 10.92
N ASP A 83 21.19 -6.38 10.73
CA ASP A 83 20.53 -5.61 11.78
C ASP A 83 19.02 -5.92 11.78
N PRO A 84 18.51 -6.69 12.76
CA PRO A 84 17.10 -7.07 12.80
C PRO A 84 16.18 -5.85 12.96
N LYS A 85 16.68 -4.71 13.45
CA LYS A 85 15.90 -3.47 13.60
C LYS A 85 15.72 -2.69 12.30
N LYS A 86 16.50 -3.01 11.27
CA LYS A 86 16.42 -2.37 9.96
C LYS A 86 15.70 -3.28 9.00
N PHE A 87 14.59 -2.78 8.47
CA PHE A 87 13.80 -3.49 7.48
C PHE A 87 13.08 -2.49 6.58
N TYR A 88 12.61 -2.95 5.44
CA TYR A 88 11.49 -2.31 4.76
C TYR A 88 10.27 -3.20 4.91
N ARG A 89 9.10 -2.57 4.94
CA ARG A 89 7.83 -3.29 4.99
C ARG A 89 7.14 -3.16 3.66
N GLN A 90 6.77 -4.27 3.06
CA GLN A 90 5.90 -4.27 1.88
C GLN A 90 4.47 -4.53 2.33
N PHE A 91 3.52 -3.92 1.63
CA PHE A 91 2.11 -4.18 1.84
C PHE A 91 1.37 -4.25 0.52
N TRP A 92 0.31 -5.06 0.48
CA TRP A 92 -0.55 -5.23 -0.66
C TRP A 92 -2.00 -5.21 -0.21
N ASP A 93 -2.83 -4.53 -0.99
CA ASP A 93 -4.27 -4.49 -0.74
C ASP A 93 -5.02 -4.55 -2.06
N ARG A 94 -6.24 -5.08 -1.99
CA ARG A 94 -7.12 -5.25 -3.14
C ARG A 94 -8.55 -5.02 -2.70
N ILE A 95 -9.22 -4.10 -3.37
CA ILE A 95 -10.59 -3.74 -3.07
C ILE A 95 -11.40 -3.73 -4.36
N MET A 96 -12.51 -4.45 -4.38
CA MET A 96 -13.46 -4.38 -5.48
C MET A 96 -14.02 -2.96 -5.57
N LEU A 97 -14.43 -2.54 -6.76
CA LEU A 97 -15.15 -1.29 -6.94
C LEU A 97 -16.64 -1.61 -7.16
N LYS A 98 -17.51 -0.69 -6.73
CA LYS A 98 -18.96 -0.84 -6.96
C LYS A 98 -19.30 -0.56 -8.42
N ASP A 99 -20.38 -1.16 -8.87
CA ASP A 99 -21.00 -0.85 -10.16
C ASP A 99 -21.22 0.67 -10.29
N GLY A 100 -20.85 1.22 -11.45
CA GLY A 100 -20.83 2.67 -11.71
C GLY A 100 -19.46 3.33 -11.51
N SER A 101 -18.48 2.63 -10.92
CA SER A 101 -17.09 3.08 -10.93
C SER A 101 -16.52 3.00 -12.35
N HIS A 102 -15.98 4.10 -12.86
CA HIS A 102 -15.57 4.21 -14.25
C HIS A 102 -14.41 5.18 -14.45
N ALA A 103 -13.74 5.05 -15.59
CA ALA A 103 -12.80 6.03 -16.12
C ALA A 103 -13.35 6.61 -17.42
N MET A 104 -13.27 7.93 -17.58
CA MET A 104 -13.56 8.61 -18.83
C MET A 104 -12.26 8.81 -19.61
N ILE A 105 -12.11 8.11 -20.73
CA ILE A 105 -10.93 8.23 -21.60
C ILE A 105 -11.40 8.56 -23.01
N ASN A 106 -11.00 9.72 -23.55
CA ASN A 106 -11.38 10.15 -24.90
C ASN A 106 -12.90 10.14 -25.16
N GLY A 107 -13.71 10.40 -24.13
CA GLY A 107 -15.18 10.36 -24.20
C GLY A 107 -15.80 8.96 -24.13
N GLU A 108 -14.99 7.90 -24.00
CA GLU A 108 -15.43 6.54 -23.70
C GLU A 108 -15.48 6.33 -22.19
N GLU A 109 -16.61 5.82 -21.70
CA GLU A 109 -16.77 5.37 -20.32
C GLU A 109 -16.26 3.93 -20.21
N ILE A 110 -15.23 3.72 -19.39
CA ILE A 110 -14.61 2.42 -19.18
C ILE A 110 -14.88 1.96 -17.75
N PRO A 111 -15.56 0.82 -17.55
CA PRO A 111 -15.85 0.34 -16.20
C PRO A 111 -14.56 -0.04 -15.46
N LEU A 112 -14.42 0.48 -14.24
CA LEU A 112 -13.37 0.09 -13.32
C LEU A 112 -13.88 -1.04 -12.44
N THR A 113 -13.05 -2.07 -12.28
CA THR A 113 -13.43 -3.33 -11.63
C THR A 113 -12.85 -3.43 -10.23
N CYS A 114 -11.59 -3.05 -10.06
CA CYS A 114 -10.97 -3.05 -8.74
C CYS A 114 -9.75 -2.14 -8.65
N ILE A 115 -9.29 -1.94 -7.42
CA ILE A 115 -8.03 -1.28 -7.10
C ILE A 115 -7.01 -2.31 -6.60
N PHE A 116 -5.80 -2.24 -7.14
CA PHE A 116 -4.65 -3.00 -6.67
C PHE A 116 -3.61 -2.05 -6.09
N ILE A 117 -3.19 -2.33 -4.86
CA ILE A 117 -2.16 -1.57 -4.15
C ILE A 117 -0.93 -2.43 -3.95
N SER A 118 0.23 -1.86 -4.26
CA SER A 118 1.52 -2.41 -3.88
C SER A 118 2.35 -1.29 -3.26
N GLY A 119 2.63 -1.41 -1.97
CA GLY A 119 3.38 -0.40 -1.25
C GLY A 119 4.64 -0.93 -0.59
N GLN A 120 5.55 -0.01 -0.33
CA GLN A 120 6.81 -0.20 0.36
C GLN A 120 7.02 0.96 1.33
N ASP A 121 7.12 0.63 2.60
CA ASP A 121 7.36 1.53 3.71
C ASP A 121 8.79 1.38 4.20
N ASN A 122 9.58 2.40 3.92
CA ASN A 122 11.01 2.44 4.14
C ASN A 122 11.41 3.22 5.40
N ARG A 123 10.45 3.74 6.17
CA ARG A 123 10.70 4.53 7.39
C ARG A 123 11.50 3.76 8.45
N TYR A 124 11.45 2.43 8.39
CA TYR A 124 12.16 1.52 9.30
C TYR A 124 13.54 1.08 8.79
N SER A 125 13.98 1.58 7.62
CA SER A 125 15.25 1.18 7.00
C SER A 125 16.48 1.76 7.71
N GLY A 126 16.30 2.83 8.49
CA GLY A 126 17.38 3.62 9.07
C GLY A 126 18.13 4.49 8.03
N ASN A 127 17.67 4.54 6.78
CA ASN A 127 18.23 5.42 5.77
C ASN A 127 17.62 6.82 5.88
N ALA A 128 18.45 7.81 6.22
CA ALA A 128 18.05 9.21 6.37
C ALA A 128 18.33 10.07 5.12
N ASP A 129 18.77 9.48 4.00
CA ASP A 129 18.99 10.23 2.76
C ASP A 129 17.65 10.83 2.25
N PRO A 130 17.55 12.15 2.04
CA PRO A 130 16.33 12.78 1.55
C PRO A 130 15.93 12.32 0.14
N ARG A 131 16.86 11.77 -0.64
CA ARG A 131 16.60 11.20 -1.98
C ARG A 131 16.04 9.79 -1.90
N PHE A 132 16.14 9.13 -0.75
CA PHE A 132 15.60 7.80 -0.54
C PHE A 132 14.12 7.92 -0.15
N PRO A 133 13.18 7.43 -0.98
CA PRO A 133 11.76 7.55 -0.69
C PRO A 133 11.44 6.76 0.57
N GLN A 134 10.97 7.46 1.60
CA GLN A 134 10.58 6.86 2.88
C GLN A 134 9.30 6.02 2.76
N PHE A 135 8.53 6.25 1.71
CA PHE A 135 7.31 5.54 1.41
C PHE A 135 7.07 5.54 -0.09
N ILE A 136 6.55 4.44 -0.63
CA ILE A 136 6.08 4.34 -2.01
C ILE A 136 4.81 3.51 -1.97
N MET A 137 3.72 4.01 -2.54
CA MET A 137 2.50 3.26 -2.76
C MET A 137 2.12 3.37 -4.23
N LYS A 138 2.12 2.23 -4.91
CA LYS A 138 1.69 2.10 -6.29
C LYS A 138 0.21 1.75 -6.30
N VAL A 139 -0.55 2.57 -7.01
CA VAL A 139 -1.99 2.42 -7.16
C VAL A 139 -2.29 2.04 -8.59
N TYR A 140 -3.09 0.98 -8.77
CA TYR A 140 -3.59 0.54 -10.06
C TYR A 140 -5.12 0.50 -9.99
N LEU A 141 -5.78 1.29 -10.84
CA LEU A 141 -7.21 1.19 -11.08
C LEU A 141 -7.40 0.36 -12.35
N VAL A 142 -7.92 -0.86 -12.19
CA VAL A 142 -7.95 -1.85 -13.25
C VAL A 142 -9.33 -1.85 -13.91
N ALA A 143 -9.35 -1.77 -15.24
CA ALA A 143 -10.55 -1.99 -16.04
C ALA A 143 -10.61 -3.46 -16.49
N ASN A 144 -11.82 -3.99 -16.59
CA ASN A 144 -12.11 -5.31 -17.18
C ASN A 144 -11.47 -6.54 -16.47
N ASP A 145 -11.05 -6.45 -15.21
CA ASP A 145 -10.63 -7.59 -14.38
C ASP A 145 -11.67 -7.85 -13.27
N TYR A 146 -12.81 -8.45 -13.67
CA TYR A 146 -13.91 -8.78 -12.74
C TYR A 146 -13.53 -9.77 -11.64
N SER A 147 -12.44 -10.51 -11.83
CA SER A 147 -11.94 -11.43 -10.82
C SER A 147 -11.24 -10.68 -9.69
N CYS A 148 -10.62 -9.54 -10.00
CA CYS A 148 -9.64 -8.85 -9.15
C CYS A 148 -8.61 -9.79 -8.49
N VAL A 149 -8.37 -10.95 -9.11
CA VAL A 149 -7.40 -11.93 -8.63
C VAL A 149 -6.01 -11.60 -9.18
N GLY A 150 -5.90 -10.72 -10.19
CA GLY A 150 -4.66 -10.57 -10.94
C GLY A 150 -4.18 -11.95 -11.46
N PRO A 151 -2.91 -12.10 -11.86
CA PRO A 151 -2.44 -13.40 -12.34
C PRO A 151 -2.43 -14.45 -11.22
N LEU A 152 -3.20 -15.53 -11.42
CA LEU A 152 -3.15 -16.80 -10.67
C LEU A 152 -1.79 -17.48 -10.87
N ASN A 153 -0.78 -17.20 -10.04
CA ASN A 153 0.43 -18.04 -9.98
C ASN A 153 1.06 -18.08 -8.57
N PRO A 154 1.49 -19.26 -8.08
CA PRO A 154 1.93 -19.51 -6.68
C PRO A 154 3.33 -18.97 -6.33
N GLY A 155 3.96 -18.15 -7.18
CA GLY A 155 5.29 -17.55 -6.97
C GLY A 155 5.27 -16.13 -6.37
N PHE A 156 4.23 -15.80 -5.59
CA PHE A 156 4.09 -14.51 -4.91
C PHE A 156 5.19 -14.33 -3.83
N PRO A 157 5.85 -13.17 -3.69
CA PRO A 157 5.51 -11.82 -4.19
C PRO A 157 6.22 -11.37 -5.48
N THR A 158 7.08 -12.19 -6.10
CA THR A 158 7.95 -11.74 -7.22
C THR A 158 7.22 -11.50 -8.55
N ALA A 159 5.98 -11.98 -8.69
CA ALA A 159 5.19 -11.90 -9.93
C ALA A 159 3.76 -11.34 -9.75
N GLY A 160 3.39 -10.84 -8.56
CA GLY A 160 2.00 -10.58 -8.16
C GLY A 160 1.32 -9.35 -8.79
N GLY A 161 2.04 -8.58 -9.60
CA GLY A 161 1.57 -7.33 -10.22
C GLY A 161 2.09 -7.16 -11.64
N LYS A 162 2.10 -8.23 -12.44
CA LYS A 162 2.45 -8.14 -13.85
C LYS A 162 1.40 -7.31 -14.60
N GLU A 163 1.65 -6.00 -14.67
CA GLU A 163 0.85 -5.00 -15.38
C GLU A 163 0.56 -5.43 -16.83
N GLU A 164 1.40 -6.30 -17.40
CA GLU A 164 1.24 -6.94 -18.71
C GLU A 164 -0.04 -7.79 -18.82
N ALA A 165 -0.72 -8.11 -17.73
CA ALA A 165 -1.99 -8.85 -17.77
C ALA A 165 -3.22 -7.94 -17.96
N TRP A 166 -3.07 -6.62 -17.87
CA TRP A 166 -4.17 -5.67 -17.98
C TRP A 166 -4.06 -4.84 -19.25
N ASP A 167 -5.08 -4.97 -20.10
CA ASP A 167 -5.23 -4.20 -21.33
C ASP A 167 -5.36 -2.70 -21.07
N THR A 168 -6.13 -2.34 -20.02
CA THR A 168 -6.42 -0.97 -19.62
C THR A 168 -6.34 -0.83 -18.10
N TYR A 169 -5.52 0.11 -17.62
CA TYR A 169 -5.45 0.48 -16.22
C TYR A 169 -4.94 1.92 -16.07
N LEU A 170 -5.32 2.57 -14.98
CA LEU A 170 -4.74 3.83 -14.56
C LEU A 170 -3.74 3.54 -13.44
N TYR A 171 -2.58 4.17 -13.50
CA TYR A 171 -1.52 3.99 -12.51
C TYR A 171 -1.06 5.32 -11.97
N TYR A 172 -0.76 5.33 -10.68
CA TYR A 172 0.05 6.37 -10.10
C TYR A 172 0.81 5.93 -8.85
N GLU A 173 1.87 6.66 -8.55
CA GLU A 173 2.67 6.49 -7.34
C GLU A 173 2.40 7.60 -6.34
N VAL A 174 2.22 7.22 -5.08
CA VAL A 174 2.22 8.13 -3.93
C VAL A 174 3.51 7.90 -3.14
N LYS A 175 4.32 8.95 -2.96
CA LYS A 175 5.57 8.87 -2.17
C LYS A 175 5.45 9.51 -0.78
N ASP A 176 4.34 10.20 -0.50
CA ASP A 176 4.02 10.76 0.81
C ASP A 176 2.60 10.31 1.23
N PRO A 177 2.48 9.44 2.25
CA PRO A 177 1.21 8.89 2.69
C PRO A 177 0.33 9.93 3.43
N THR A 178 0.85 11.11 3.72
CA THR A 178 0.12 12.16 4.45
C THR A 178 -0.78 12.98 3.52
N ILE A 179 -0.28 13.27 2.31
CA ILE A 179 -1.00 14.10 1.32
C ILE A 179 -1.65 13.28 0.22
N MET A 180 -1.23 12.01 0.04
CA MET A 180 -1.81 11.07 -0.92
C MET A 180 -1.87 11.61 -2.36
N LEU A 181 -0.87 12.43 -2.74
CA LEU A 181 -0.78 13.00 -4.09
C LEU A 181 0.02 12.09 -5.03
N PRO A 182 -0.46 11.88 -6.26
CA PRO A 182 0.31 11.30 -7.36
C PRO A 182 1.60 12.08 -7.61
N VAL A 183 2.74 11.39 -7.59
CA VAL A 183 4.05 11.93 -7.99
C VAL A 183 4.39 11.51 -9.42
N GLU A 184 4.02 10.28 -9.77
CA GLU A 184 4.12 9.74 -11.13
C GLU A 184 2.74 9.19 -11.49
N ALA A 185 2.29 9.43 -12.71
CA ALA A 185 1.05 8.87 -13.20
C ALA A 185 1.21 8.42 -14.66
N LYS A 186 0.53 7.33 -15.00
CA LYS A 186 0.41 6.85 -16.38
C LYS A 186 -0.97 6.24 -16.58
N ILE A 187 -1.36 6.17 -17.83
CA ILE A 187 -2.52 5.41 -18.26
C ILE A 187 -2.07 4.41 -19.31
N ARG A 188 -2.47 3.16 -19.13
CA ARG A 188 -2.47 2.18 -20.21
C ARG A 188 -3.89 2.08 -20.73
N TYR A 189 -4.07 2.33 -22.03
CA TYR A 189 -5.36 2.18 -22.70
C TYR A 189 -5.16 1.34 -23.95
N ARG A 190 -5.76 0.15 -23.98
CA ARG A 190 -5.63 -0.83 -25.07
C ARG A 190 -4.16 -1.05 -25.46
N TRP A 191 -3.33 -1.37 -24.47
CA TRP A 191 -1.88 -1.63 -24.62
C TRP A 191 -1.00 -0.42 -24.97
N ASN A 192 -1.57 0.77 -25.12
CA ASN A 192 -0.80 2.01 -25.32
C ASN A 192 -0.60 2.70 -23.97
N GLU A 193 0.64 3.01 -23.63
CA GLU A 193 0.99 3.69 -22.38
C GLU A 193 1.32 5.16 -22.60
N PHE A 194 0.77 6.00 -21.75
CA PHE A 194 1.01 7.44 -21.77
C PHE A 194 1.28 7.95 -20.36
N HIS A 195 2.32 8.76 -20.22
CA HIS A 195 2.56 9.50 -18.98
C HIS A 195 1.55 10.63 -18.83
N SER A 196 1.15 10.89 -17.59
CA SER A 196 0.16 11.89 -17.29
C SER A 196 0.52 12.69 -16.04
N VAL A 197 -0.13 13.83 -15.89
CA VAL A 197 -0.02 14.72 -14.72
C VAL A 197 -1.39 14.92 -14.10
N LEU A 198 -1.44 14.96 -12.76
CA LEU A 198 -2.66 15.31 -12.04
C LEU A 198 -3.04 16.76 -12.33
N VAL A 199 -4.31 17.00 -12.64
CA VAL A 199 -4.90 18.34 -12.85
C VAL A 199 -5.76 18.74 -11.66
N LYS A 200 -6.62 17.83 -11.20
CA LYS A 200 -7.61 18.10 -10.16
C LYS A 200 -7.82 16.88 -9.26
#